data_AF-A0A661UBM8-F1
#
_entry.id   AF-A0A661UBM8-F1
#
_cell.length_a   1.000
_cell.length_b   1.000
_cell.length_c   1.000
_cell.angle_alpha   90.00
_cell.angle_beta   90.00
_cell.angle_gamma   90.00
#
_symmetry.space_group_name_H-M   'P 1'
#
loop_
_entity.id
_entity.type
_entity.pdbx_description
1 polymer ?
#
loop_
_entity_poly.entity_id
_entity_poly.type
_entity_poly.pdbx_seq_one_letter_code
_entity_poly.pdbx_strand_id
1 'polypeptide(L)'
;EPTRLEQLTLRALAEGIITPWEAEELCPGCTASGEAEEPEPGGASLPSEFLKIEKSERSRLMAGASKMAEKAYQENPDLNDFEAFGEDDLLD
;
A
#
# COMPACT_ATOMS: atom_id res chain seq x y z
N GLU A 1 -19.78 8.76 8.80
CA GLU A 1 -18.36 9.10 8.57
C GLU A 1 -17.58 8.69 9.80
N PRO A 2 -16.44 7.99 9.65
CA PRO A 2 -15.63 7.60 10.80
C PRO A 2 -14.99 8.83 11.44
N THR A 3 -14.88 8.82 12.76
CA THR A 3 -14.26 9.95 13.49
C THR A 3 -12.75 9.98 13.26
N ARG A 4 -12.11 11.14 13.48
CA ARG A 4 -10.65 11.25 13.40
C ARG A 4 -9.94 10.30 14.36
N LEU A 5 -10.51 10.05 15.53
CA LEU A 5 -9.97 9.10 16.51
C LEU A 5 -10.01 7.67 15.96
N GLU A 6 -11.16 7.25 15.44
CA GLU A 6 -11.38 5.93 14.84
C GLU A 6 -10.41 5.67 13.68
N GLN A 7 -10.24 6.65 12.78
CA GLN A 7 -9.28 6.54 11.68
C GLN A 7 -7.83 6.34 12.15
N LEU A 8 -7.41 7.08 13.18
CA LEU A 8 -6.05 6.97 13.72
C LEU A 8 -5.83 5.63 14.44
N THR A 9 -6.82 5.17 15.21
CA THR A 9 -6.74 3.90 15.93
C THR A 9 -6.70 2.72 14.96
N LEU A 10 -7.56 2.70 13.94
CA LEU A 10 -7.57 1.64 12.92
C LEU A 10 -6.26 1.62 12.12
N ARG A 11 -5.71 2.79 11.77
CA ARG A 11 -4.42 2.88 11.09
C ARG A 11 -3.27 2.35 11.96
N ALA A 12 -3.21 2.75 13.23
CA ALA A 12 -2.18 2.27 14.15
C ALA A 12 -2.27 0.75 14.38
N LEU A 13 -3.48 0.20 14.39
CA LEU A 13 -3.72 -1.25 14.46
C LEU A 13 -3.23 -1.97 13.18
N ALA A 14 -3.57 -1.45 12.00
CA ALA A 14 -3.14 -2.01 10.71
C ALA A 14 -1.62 -1.95 10.49
N GLU A 15 -0.96 -0.89 10.97
CA GLU A 15 0.50 -0.74 10.94
C GLU A 15 1.21 -1.55 12.05
N GLY A 16 0.47 -2.22 12.95
CA GLY A 16 1.02 -3.02 14.04
C GLY A 16 1.69 -2.20 15.15
N ILE A 17 1.38 -0.90 15.25
CA ILE A 17 1.91 0.01 16.26
C ILE A 17 1.29 -0.26 17.64
N ILE A 18 0.00 -0.62 17.65
CA ILE A 18 -0.76 -0.98 18.85
C ILE A 18 -1.40 -2.36 18.70
N THR A 19 -1.63 -3.03 19.82
CA THR A 19 -2.33 -4.31 19.89
C THR A 19 -3.84 -4.14 19.76
N PRO A 20 -4.59 -5.21 19.41
CA PRO A 20 -6.05 -5.18 19.39
C PRO A 20 -6.67 -4.78 20.74
N TRP A 21 -6.03 -5.15 21.85
CA TRP A 21 -6.48 -4.77 23.19
C TRP A 21 -6.31 -3.27 23.45
N GLU A 22 -5.15 -2.70 23.09
CA GLU A 22 -4.91 -1.24 23.19
C GLU A 22 -5.83 -0.44 22.25
N ALA A 23 -6.13 -0.97 21.06
CA ALA A 23 -7.08 -0.36 20.14
C ALA A 23 -8.50 -0.30 20.72
N GLU A 24 -8.92 -1.35 21.43
CA GLU A 24 -10.22 -1.40 22.10
C GLU A 24 -10.30 -0.46 23.31
N GLU A 25 -9.21 -0.25 24.04
CA GLU A 25 -9.13 0.76 25.10
C GLU A 25 -9.22 2.19 24.55
N LEU A 26 -8.56 2.46 23.41
CA LEU A 26 -8.53 3.78 22.77
C LEU A 26 -9.83 4.12 22.04
N CYS A 27 -10.46 3.13 21.42
CA CYS A 27 -11.66 3.29 20.59
C CYS A 27 -12.57 2.06 20.74
N PRO A 28 -13.39 2.01 21.81
CA PRO A 28 -14.26 0.86 22.07
C PRO A 28 -15.25 0.63 20.92
N GLY A 29 -15.32 -0.61 20.44
CA GLY A 29 -16.20 -1.03 19.35
C GLY A 29 -15.72 -0.64 17.95
N CYS A 30 -14.61 0.08 17.82
CA CYS A 30 -14.08 0.49 16.52
C CYS A 30 -13.45 -0.69 15.75
N THR A 31 -13.01 -1.72 16.47
CA THR A 31 -12.37 -2.92 15.90
C THR A 31 -13.36 -4.00 15.46
N ALA A 32 -14.63 -3.90 15.89
CA ALA A 32 -15.67 -4.91 15.62
C ALA A 32 -16.33 -4.78 14.23
N SER A 33 -15.99 -3.75 13.46
CA SER A 33 -16.73 -3.33 12.26
C SER A 33 -16.13 -3.78 10.92
N GLY A 34 -14.94 -4.38 10.91
CA GLY A 34 -14.29 -4.83 9.69
C GLY A 34 -14.17 -6.34 9.72
N GLU A 35 -14.66 -7.01 8.68
CA GLU A 35 -14.18 -8.33 8.30
C GLU A 35 -12.65 -8.28 8.42
N ALA A 36 -12.11 -9.06 9.34
CA ALA A 36 -10.67 -9.20 9.49
C ALA A 36 -10.17 -9.83 8.18
N GLU A 37 -9.81 -9.00 7.20
CA GLU A 37 -8.84 -9.39 6.21
C GLU A 37 -7.64 -9.87 7.02
N GLU A 38 -7.35 -11.17 6.92
CA GLU A 38 -6.21 -11.76 7.57
C GLU A 38 -4.99 -10.88 7.22
N PRO A 39 -4.18 -10.46 8.21
CA PRO A 39 -2.96 -9.75 7.89
C PRO A 39 -2.14 -10.68 6.99
N GLU A 40 -1.97 -10.29 5.72
CA GLU A 40 -1.06 -10.93 4.79
C GLU A 40 0.27 -11.16 5.54
N PRO A 41 0.77 -12.41 5.64
CA PRO A 41 1.97 -12.72 6.39
C PRO A 41 3.17 -12.19 5.60
N GLY A 42 3.46 -10.92 5.81
CA GLY A 42 4.54 -10.20 5.17
C GLY A 42 4.60 -8.81 5.75
N GLY A 43 5.23 -8.67 6.93
CA GLY A 43 5.54 -7.35 7.48
C GLY A 43 6.14 -6.49 6.37
N ALA A 44 5.63 -5.27 6.22
CA ALA A 44 5.94 -4.38 5.11
C ALA A 44 7.46 -4.31 4.90
N SER A 45 7.96 -5.06 3.91
CA SER A 45 9.38 -5.02 3.60
C SER A 45 9.65 -3.61 3.09
N LEU A 46 10.45 -2.87 3.85
CA LEU A 46 10.79 -1.51 3.49
C LEU A 46 11.45 -1.55 2.11
N PRO A 47 11.21 -0.57 1.21
CA PRO A 47 11.85 -0.53 -0.09
C PRO A 47 13.39 -0.64 -0.03
N SER A 48 13.98 -0.20 1.09
CA SER A 48 15.42 -0.32 1.39
C SER A 48 15.89 -1.77 1.55
N GLU A 49 15.04 -2.70 1.97
CA GLU A 49 15.34 -4.12 2.07
C GLU A 49 15.37 -4.78 0.71
N PHE A 50 14.45 -4.39 -0.17
CA PHE A 50 14.46 -4.85 -1.56
C PHE A 50 15.80 -4.50 -2.23
N LEU A 51 16.37 -3.33 -1.93
CA LEU A 51 17.67 -2.91 -2.48
C LEU A 51 18.86 -3.75 -2.01
N LYS A 52 18.73 -4.52 -0.93
CA LYS A 52 19.79 -5.43 -0.43
C LYS A 52 19.92 -6.70 -1.28
N ILE A 53 18.89 -7.02 -2.07
CA ILE A 53 18.88 -8.15 -3.00
C ILE A 53 19.85 -7.86 -4.16
N GLU A 54 20.50 -8.91 -4.67
CA GLU A 54 21.42 -8.80 -5.81
C GLU A 54 20.68 -8.25 -7.05
N LYS A 55 21.39 -7.46 -7.88
CA LYS A 55 20.76 -6.72 -8.99
C LYS A 55 20.08 -7.65 -10.00
N SER A 56 20.69 -8.79 -10.34
CA SER A 56 20.10 -9.75 -11.28
C SER A 56 18.83 -10.38 -10.72
N GLU A 57 18.81 -10.69 -9.42
CA GLU A 57 17.65 -11.25 -8.76
C GLU A 57 16.51 -10.23 -8.64
N ARG A 58 16.79 -8.98 -8.28
CA ARG A 58 15.80 -7.89 -8.31
C ARG A 58 15.20 -7.71 -9.70
N SER A 59 16.05 -7.72 -10.73
CA SER A 59 15.62 -7.56 -12.12
C SER A 59 14.70 -8.71 -12.54
N ARG A 60 15.00 -9.94 -12.12
CA ARG A 60 14.15 -11.11 -12.36
C ARG A 60 12.78 -10.96 -11.69
N LEU A 61 12.75 -10.54 -10.43
CA LEU A 61 11.51 -10.33 -9.67
C LEU A 61 10.66 -9.23 -10.29
N MET A 62 11.26 -8.08 -10.62
CA MET A 62 10.55 -6.97 -11.27
C MET A 62 10.02 -7.38 -12.65
N ALA A 63 10.79 -8.11 -13.46
CA ALA A 63 10.31 -8.59 -14.75
C ALA A 63 9.10 -9.53 -14.63
N GLY A 64 9.05 -10.35 -13.58
CA GLY A 64 7.88 -11.17 -13.27
C GLY A 64 6.66 -10.32 -12.90
N ALA A 65 6.85 -9.34 -12.01
CA ALA A 65 5.80 -8.41 -11.61
C ALA A 65 5.25 -7.59 -12.78
N SER A 66 6.12 -7.09 -13.67
CA SER A 66 5.72 -6.33 -14.85
C SER A 66 4.82 -7.15 -15.78
N LYS A 67 5.12 -8.43 -15.99
CA LYS A 67 4.28 -9.31 -16.82
C LYS A 67 2.89 -9.54 -16.21
N MET A 68 2.81 -9.63 -14.89
CA MET A 68 1.52 -9.77 -14.20
C MET A 68 0.69 -8.50 -14.29
N ALA A 69 1.34 -7.33 -14.23
CA ALA A 69 0.67 -6.03 -14.32
C ALA A 69 0.32 -5.59 -15.75
N GLU A 70 0.94 -6.17 -16.77
CA GLU A 70 0.79 -5.77 -18.18
C GLU A 70 -0.66 -5.61 -18.63
N LYS A 71 -1.49 -6.63 -18.36
CA LYS A 71 -2.91 -6.62 -18.75
C LYS A 71 -3.69 -5.51 -18.04
N ALA A 72 -3.41 -5.27 -16.76
CA ALA A 72 -4.08 -4.24 -15.98
C ALA A 72 -3.77 -2.83 -16.52
N TYR A 73 -2.52 -2.58 -16.92
CA TYR A 73 -2.14 -1.30 -17.54
C TYR A 73 -2.75 -1.11 -18.93
N GLN A 74 -3.03 -2.17 -19.68
CA GLN A 74 -3.69 -2.06 -20.99
C GLN A 74 -5.19 -1.80 -20.88
N GLU A 75 -5.84 -2.41 -19.89
CA GLU A 75 -7.31 -2.43 -19.78
C GLU A 75 -7.86 -1.36 -18.82
N ASN A 76 -7.03 -0.81 -17.92
CA ASN A 76 -7.46 0.17 -16.93
C ASN A 76 -6.97 1.59 -17.28
N PRO A 77 -7.88 2.50 -17.69
CA PRO A 77 -7.56 3.91 -17.96
C PRO A 77 -6.87 4.62 -16.80
N ASP A 78 -7.26 4.34 -15.55
CA ASP A 78 -6.68 4.98 -14.37
C ASP A 78 -5.18 4.68 -14.19
N LEU A 79 -4.71 3.58 -14.80
CA LEU A 79 -3.31 3.15 -14.75
C LEU A 79 -2.50 3.54 -15.99
N ASN A 80 -3.12 4.07 -17.04
CA ASN A 80 -2.42 4.41 -18.28
C ASN A 80 -2.65 5.84 -18.77
N ASP A 81 -3.63 6.56 -18.20
CA ASP A 81 -3.95 7.95 -18.52
C ASP A 81 -3.11 8.91 -17.68
N PHE A 82 -1.79 8.87 -17.90
CA PHE A 82 -0.87 9.85 -17.30
C PHE A 82 -0.78 11.07 -18.22
N GLU A 83 -1.18 12.24 -17.71
CA GLU A 83 -0.81 13.51 -18.33
C GLU A 83 0.71 13.69 -18.23
N ALA A 84 1.41 13.29 -19.29
CA ALA A 84 2.82 13.59 -19.45
C ALA A 84 2.94 15.07 -19.83
N PHE A 85 3.56 15.85 -18.95
CA PHE A 85 3.92 17.23 -19.25
C PHE A 85 4.76 17.28 -20.53
N GLY A 86 4.30 18.06 -21.51
CA GLY A 86 5.03 18.33 -22.74
C GLY A 86 6.17 19.31 -22.49
N GLU A 87 7.09 19.41 -23.45
CA GLU A 87 8.16 20.43 -23.41
C GLU A 87 7.58 21.86 -23.32
N ASP A 88 6.36 22.05 -23.85
CA ASP A 88 5.63 23.33 -23.84
C ASP A 88 5.08 23.70 -22.44
N ASP A 89 4.89 22.75 -21.53
CA ASP A 89 4.42 23.00 -20.16
C ASP A 89 5.55 23.45 -19.23
N LEU A 90 6.80 23.46 -19.70
CA LEU A 90 7.98 23.86 -18.94
C LEU A 90 8.30 25.36 -19.05
N LEU A 91 7.51 26.12 -19.81
CA LEU A 91 7.70 27.55 -20.06
C LEU A 91 6.55 28.36 -19.45
N ASP A 92 6.76 28.85 -18.22
CA ASP A 92 6.02 29.96 -17.63
C ASP A 92 6.59 31.33 -18.08
#